data_AF-A0A352UJQ1-F1
#
_entry.id   AF-A0A352UJQ1-F1
#
_cell.length_a   1.000
_cell.length_b   1.000
_cell.length_c   1.000
_cell.angle_alpha   90.00
_cell.angle_beta   90.00
_cell.angle_gamma   90.00
#
_symmetry.space_group_name_H-M   'P 1'
#
loop_
_entity.id
_entity.type
_entity.pdbx_description
1 polymer ?
#
loop_
_entity_poly.entity_id
_entity_poly.type
_entity_poly.pdbx_seq_one_letter_code
_entity_poly.pdbx_strand_id
1 'polypeptide(L)' 'DSGSNNWALSGSKTASGKPLIAGDPHRGLDTPNVYYQNQIACPDFDVIGLSFPGCPAFPHFGHNADVAWCITHA' A
#
# COMPACT_ATOMS: atom_id res chain seq x y z
N ASP A 1 17.22 9.18 8.99
CA ASP A 1 16.00 8.78 9.71
C ASP A 1 15.40 7.54 9.11
N SER A 2 15.06 6.58 9.98
CA SER A 2 14.36 5.35 9.64
C SER A 2 12.95 5.48 10.19
N GLY A 3 11.94 5.41 9.32
CA GLY A 3 10.54 5.57 9.70
C GLY A 3 9.64 5.68 8.47
N SER A 4 8.34 5.69 8.70
CA SER A 4 7.32 5.97 7.70
C SER A 4 6.02 6.33 8.43
N ASN A 5 5.00 6.82 7.71
CA ASN A 5 3.69 7.06 8.29
C ASN A 5 2.67 6.05 7.77
N ASN A 6 1.77 5.58 8.64
CA ASN A 6 0.55 4.88 8.24
C ASN A 6 -0.65 5.32 9.08
N TRP A 7 -1.76 5.62 8.43
CA TRP A 7 -2.99 6.07 9.08
C TRP A 7 -4.15 5.17 8.65
N ALA A 8 -5.01 4.84 9.60
CA ALA A 8 -6.29 4.17 9.35
C ALA A 8 -7.42 4.99 10.00
N LEU A 9 -8.40 5.37 9.20
CA LEU A 9 -9.55 6.14 9.64
C LEU A 9 -10.84 5.35 9.45
N SER A 10 -11.61 5.21 10.52
CA SER A 10 -12.95 4.60 10.46
C SER A 10 -13.87 5.44 9.56
N GLY A 11 -14.76 4.77 8.83
CA GLY A 11 -15.74 5.43 7.96
C GLY A 11 -16.61 6.46 8.68
N SER A 12 -16.88 6.28 9.97
CA SER A 12 -17.62 7.26 10.80
C SER A 12 -16.92 8.61 10.96
N LYS A 13 -15.62 8.69 10.61
CA LYS A 13 -14.81 9.92 10.62
C LYS A 13 -14.53 10.46 9.23
N THR A 14 -15.21 9.97 8.19
CA THR A 14 -14.98 10.34 6.78
C THR A 14 -16.25 10.88 6.14
N ALA A 15 -16.12 11.80 5.18
CA ALA A 15 -17.27 12.35 4.46
C ALA A 15 -18.00 11.31 3.59
N SER A 16 -17.29 10.29 3.11
CA SER A 16 -17.86 9.21 2.27
C SER A 16 -18.55 8.11 3.08
N GLY A 17 -18.36 8.08 4.40
CA GLY A 17 -18.77 6.97 5.26
C GLY A 17 -17.92 5.69 5.09
N LYS A 18 -16.88 5.70 4.23
CA LYS A 18 -16.01 4.54 3.96
C LYS A 18 -14.67 4.67 4.68
N PRO A 19 -14.03 3.57 5.12
CA PRO A 19 -12.70 3.62 5.71
C PRO A 19 -11.68 4.30 4.79
N LEU A 20 -10.70 4.99 5.38
CA LEU A 20 -9.55 5.55 4.67
C LEU A 20 -8.25 4.96 5.20
N ILE A 21 -7.39 4.55 4.29
CA ILE A 21 -6.02 4.10 4.57
C ILE A 21 -5.06 5.06 3.87
N ALA A 22 -4.06 5.54 4.58
CA ALA A 22 -3.00 6.37 4.01
C ALA A 22 -1.63 5.84 4.43
N GLY A 23 -0.82 5.45 3.45
CA GLY A 23 0.56 5.02 3.64
C GLY A 23 1.52 6.02 3.01
N ASP A 24 2.60 6.33 3.72
CA ASP A 24 3.65 7.26 3.31
C ASP A 24 5.02 6.64 3.64
N PRO A 25 5.50 5.70 2.79
CA PRO A 25 6.77 5.01 3.03
C PRO A 25 7.97 5.91 2.79
N HIS A 26 8.83 6.09 3.80
CA HIS A 26 10.11 6.79 3.61
C HIS A 26 11.20 5.77 3.33
N ARG A 27 11.72 5.79 2.10
CA ARG A 27 12.82 4.92 1.69
C ARG A 27 13.91 5.76 1.03
N GLY A 28 15.16 5.36 1.23
CA GLY A 28 16.27 5.94 0.49
C GLY A 28 16.06 5.76 -1.01
N LEU A 29 16.50 6.74 -1.79
CA LEU A 29 16.53 6.64 -3.24
C LEU A 29 17.63 5.64 -3.63
N ASP A 30 17.27 4.59 -4.35
CA ASP A 30 18.18 3.49 -4.74
C ASP A 30 17.84 2.98 -6.16
N THR A 31 18.74 2.19 -6.76
CA THR A 31 18.57 1.57 -8.08
C THR A 31 18.78 0.05 -8.02
N PRO A 32 17.73 -0.76 -8.27
CA PRO A 32 16.37 -0.35 -8.56
C PRO A 32 15.70 0.31 -7.34
N ASN A 33 14.70 1.16 -7.59
CA ASN A 33 13.89 1.69 -6.49
C ASN A 33 13.25 0.52 -5.74
N VAL A 34 13.23 0.59 -4.41
CA VAL A 34 12.65 -0.46 -3.57
C VAL A 34 11.20 -0.75 -3.94
N TYR A 35 10.39 0.26 -4.26
CA TYR A 35 8.99 0.07 -4.60
C TYR A 35 8.75 0.36 -6.08
N TYR A 36 8.06 -0.56 -6.72
CA TYR A 36 7.49 -0.39 -8.05
C TYR A 36 5.97 -0.48 -7.96
N GLN A 37 5.28 0.59 -8.37
CA GLN A 37 3.81 0.58 -8.40
C GLN A 37 3.31 -0.19 -9.62
N ASN A 38 2.49 -1.21 -9.37
CA ASN A 38 1.90 -2.03 -10.42
C ASN A 38 0.55 -2.62 -9.98
N GLN A 39 -0.19 -3.11 -10.97
CA GLN A 39 -1.44 -3.84 -10.79
C GLN A 39 -1.27 -5.26 -11.35
N ILE A 40 -1.76 -6.25 -10.60
CA ILE A 40 -1.80 -7.66 -11.03
C ILE A 40 -3.26 -8.10 -10.97
N ALA A 41 -3.79 -8.49 -12.11
CA ALA A 41 -5.19 -8.87 -12.27
C ALA A 41 -5.35 -10.19 -13.02
N CYS A 42 -6.30 -11.00 -12.58
CA CYS A 42 -6.81 -12.20 -13.23
C CYS A 42 -8.30 -12.38 -12.89
N PRO A 43 -9.00 -13.41 -13.40
CA PRO A 43 -10.41 -13.63 -13.04
C PRO A 43 -10.69 -13.78 -11.54
N ASP A 44 -9.70 -14.23 -10.76
CA ASP A 44 -9.86 -14.49 -9.33
C ASP A 44 -9.52 -13.29 -8.42
N PHE A 45 -8.71 -12.34 -8.91
CA PHE A 45 -8.31 -11.16 -8.13
C PHE A 45 -7.88 -9.98 -9.00
N ASP A 46 -8.02 -8.78 -8.45
CA ASP A 46 -7.49 -7.55 -9.01
C ASP A 46 -6.91 -6.70 -7.87
N VAL A 47 -5.60 -6.49 -7.88
CA VAL A 47 -4.87 -5.80 -6.81
C VAL A 47 -3.87 -4.84 -7.39
N ILE A 48 -3.86 -3.61 -6.88
CA ILE A 48 -2.85 -2.59 -7.16
C ILE A 48 -2.08 -2.27 -5.88
N GLY A 49 -0.78 -2.06 -6.01
CA GLY A 49 0.07 -1.76 -4.86
C GLY A 49 1.51 -1.49 -5.24
N LEU A 50 2.37 -1.58 -4.23
CA LEU A 50 3.81 -1.42 -4.37
C LEU A 50 4.50 -2.79 -4.22
N SER A 51 5.02 -3.32 -5.33
CA SER A 51 5.84 -4.53 -5.33
C SER A 51 7.32 -4.19 -5.08
N PHE A 52 8.07 -5.18 -4.61
CA PHE A 52 9.53 -5.14 -4.69
C PHE A 52 9.98 -5.64 -6.07
N PRO A 53 11.00 -5.03 -6.70
CA PRO A 53 11.61 -5.58 -7.90
C PRO A 53 11.96 -7.07 -7.72
N GLY A 54 11.40 -7.93 -8.58
CA GLY A 54 11.61 -9.38 -8.54
C GLY A 54 10.75 -10.17 -7.55
N CYS A 55 9.91 -9.51 -6.74
CA CYS A 55 8.97 -10.19 -5.83
C CYS A 55 7.54 -10.14 -6.39
N PRO A 56 6.86 -11.28 -6.57
CA PRO A 56 5.44 -11.27 -6.89
C PRO A 56 4.61 -10.83 -5.66
N ALA A 57 3.54 -10.08 -5.91
CA ALA A 57 2.61 -9.53 -4.92
C ALA A 57 3.06 -8.23 -4.18
N PHE A 58 2.27 -7.85 -3.18
CA PHE A 58 2.24 -6.51 -2.57
C PHE A 58 2.33 -6.59 -1.03
N PRO A 59 3.51 -6.95 -0.48
CA PRO A 59 3.64 -7.29 0.93
C PRO A 59 3.38 -6.10 1.87
N HIS A 60 3.64 -4.87 1.43
CA HIS A 60 3.66 -3.70 2.30
C HIS A 60 2.53 -2.71 2.05
N PHE A 61 2.16 -2.49 0.79
CA PHE A 61 1.19 -1.49 0.39
C PHE A 61 0.36 -2.00 -0.77
N GLY A 62 -0.96 -1.94 -0.62
CA GLY A 62 -1.85 -2.31 -1.70
C GLY A 62 -3.31 -2.15 -1.31
N HIS A 63 -4.17 -2.27 -2.31
CA HIS A 63 -5.60 -2.39 -2.12
C HIS A 63 -6.24 -3.16 -3.28
N ASN A 64 -7.45 -3.63 -3.01
CA ASN A 64 -8.38 -4.15 -4.02
C ASN A 64 -9.76 -3.50 -3.82
N ALA A 65 -10.81 -4.13 -4.34
CA ALA A 65 -12.18 -3.63 -4.20
C ALA A 65 -12.69 -3.62 -2.74
N ASP A 66 -12.14 -4.47 -1.87
CA ASP A 66 -12.71 -4.79 -0.56
C ASP A 66 -11.82 -4.36 0.61
N VAL A 67 -10.50 -4.32 0.43
CA VAL A 67 -9.52 -4.06 1.49
C VAL A 67 -8.33 -3.23 1.00
N ALA A 68 -7.73 -2.46 1.91
CA ALA A 68 -6.49 -1.73 1.72
C ALA A 68 -5.57 -1.92 2.94
N TRP A 69 -4.26 -1.89 2.72
CA TRP A 69 -3.26 -2.02 3.78
C TRP A 69 -2.04 -1.15 3.51
N CYS A 70 -1.40 -0.72 4.60
CA CYS A 70 -0.10 -0.07 4.58
C CYS A 70 0.63 -0.36 5.89
N ILE A 71 1.95 -0.44 5.82
CA ILE A 71 2.79 -0.70 6.98
C ILE A 71 3.69 0.50 7.32
N THR A 72 4.16 0.52 8.56
CA THR A 72 5.29 1.36 8.96
C THR A 72 6.24 0.57 9.85
N HIS A 73 7.44 1.09 10.05
CA HIS A 73 8.39 0.56 11.02
C HIS A 73 7.80 0.65 12.44
N ALA A 74 7.95 -0.42 13.22
CA ALA A 74 7.52 -0.47 14.62
C ALA A 74 8.45 0.34 15.54
#